data_AF-A0A2Z2NZH3-F1
#
_entry.id   AF-A0A2Z2NZH3-F1
#
_cell.length_a   1.000
_cell.length_b   1.000
_cell.length_c   1.000
_cell.angle_alpha   90.00
_cell.angle_beta   90.00
_cell.angle_gamma   90.00
#
_symmetry.space_group_name_H-M   'P 1'
#
loop_
_entity.id
_entity.type
_entity.pdbx_description
1 polymer ?
#
loop_
_entity_poly.entity_id
_entity_poly.type
_entity_poly.pdbx_seq_one_letter_code
_entity_poly.pdbx_strand_id
1 'polypeptide(L)'
;MSAIEGSTSNFQHQLVQHLLSSGPASVTIIGGTGQVGQVLKTLSEDAPPVIHFETLTDCHAALDAAEEATLEGAAVALLQLDDNGTQLKEDELAVELGKAVRRFPARLVVSIESEEPADTAFFAFGFRKLHLADQRSVRLFEYCLSEYKQSPDWLNSQYWANPARFNADEDPDIYVEDGSEDDEED
;
A
#
# COMPACT_ATOMS: atom_id res chain seq x y z
N MET A 1 -15.19 6.07 34.06
CA MET A 1 -15.44 5.15 32.93
C MET A 1 -16.14 5.80 31.73
N SER A 2 -16.92 6.89 31.87
CA SER A 2 -17.63 7.53 30.74
C SER A 2 -16.80 8.26 29.66
N ALA A 3 -15.54 8.63 29.91
CA ALA A 3 -14.77 9.45 28.96
C ALA A 3 -14.08 8.62 27.84
N ILE A 4 -13.81 7.35 28.10
CA ILE A 4 -13.08 6.48 27.17
C ILE A 4 -14.00 6.00 26.05
N GLU A 5 -15.24 5.62 26.38
CA GLU A 5 -16.25 5.16 25.41
C GLU A 5 -16.61 6.23 24.37
N GLY A 6 -16.71 7.49 24.79
CA GLY A 6 -16.98 8.61 23.88
C GLY A 6 -15.83 8.91 22.90
N SER A 7 -14.58 8.65 23.31
CA SER A 7 -13.40 8.88 22.48
C SER A 7 -13.25 7.79 21.41
N THR A 8 -13.46 6.53 21.78
CA THR A 8 -13.39 5.39 20.85
C THR A 8 -14.48 5.48 19.77
N SER A 9 -15.70 5.87 20.15
CA SER A 9 -16.80 6.06 19.20
C SER A 9 -16.50 7.17 18.17
N ASN A 10 -15.88 8.28 18.60
CA ASN A 10 -15.49 9.36 17.71
C ASN A 10 -14.37 8.95 16.74
N PHE A 11 -13.34 8.25 17.23
CA PHE A 11 -12.28 7.74 16.37
C PHE A 11 -12.81 6.79 15.28
N GLN A 12 -13.65 5.81 15.65
CA GLN A 12 -14.23 4.88 14.69
C GLN A 12 -15.05 5.60 13.63
N HIS A 13 -15.80 6.63 14.03
CA HIS A 13 -16.55 7.46 13.10
C HIS A 13 -15.63 8.18 12.10
N GLN A 14 -14.55 8.81 12.58
CA GLN A 14 -13.57 9.48 11.71
C GLN A 14 -12.86 8.50 10.78
N LEU A 15 -12.48 7.33 11.28
CA LEU A 15 -11.87 6.27 10.47
C LEU A 15 -12.82 5.81 9.36
N VAL A 16 -14.09 5.55 9.67
CA VAL A 16 -15.09 5.17 8.67
C VAL A 16 -15.29 6.27 7.63
N GLN A 17 -15.39 7.54 8.04
CA GLN A 17 -15.48 8.65 7.09
C GLN A 17 -14.25 8.73 6.19
N HIS A 18 -13.06 8.50 6.74
CA HIS A 18 -11.81 8.48 5.95
C HIS A 18 -11.80 7.34 4.92
N LEU A 19 -12.25 6.14 5.30
CA LEU A 19 -12.37 4.99 4.39
C LEU A 19 -13.35 5.28 3.24
N LEU A 20 -14.48 5.91 3.56
CA LEU A 20 -15.54 6.22 2.58
C LEU A 20 -15.24 7.45 1.70
N SER A 21 -14.28 8.29 2.06
CA SER A 21 -13.99 9.57 1.38
C SER A 21 -13.68 9.44 -0.12
N SER A 22 -13.23 8.27 -0.58
CA SER A 22 -12.93 8.01 -2.00
C SER A 22 -14.10 7.38 -2.77
N GLY A 23 -15.26 7.17 -2.14
CA GLY A 23 -16.40 6.46 -2.72
C GLY A 23 -16.03 5.03 -3.17
N PRO A 24 -15.47 4.18 -2.29
CA PRO A 24 -15.01 2.85 -2.69
C PRO A 24 -16.16 1.95 -3.11
N ALA A 25 -15.90 1.06 -4.08
CA ALA A 25 -16.87 0.06 -4.51
C ALA A 25 -17.09 -1.04 -3.46
N SER A 26 -16.09 -1.29 -2.61
CA SER A 26 -16.15 -2.23 -1.50
C SER A 26 -15.14 -1.85 -0.42
N VAL A 27 -15.43 -2.28 0.81
CA VAL A 27 -14.51 -2.13 1.95
C VAL A 27 -14.18 -3.50 2.50
N THR A 28 -12.90 -3.87 2.54
CA THR A 28 -12.42 -5.09 3.17
C THR A 28 -11.83 -4.76 4.52
N ILE A 29 -12.28 -5.43 5.58
CA ILE A 29 -11.74 -5.29 6.94
C ILE A 29 -11.07 -6.60 7.33
N ILE A 30 -9.84 -6.53 7.81
CA ILE A 30 -9.00 -7.68 8.14
C ILE A 30 -8.55 -7.53 9.60
N GLY A 31 -8.85 -8.54 10.41
CA GLY A 31 -8.67 -8.47 11.85
C GLY A 31 -9.73 -7.60 12.53
N GLY A 32 -9.50 -7.30 13.81
CA GLY A 32 -10.39 -6.44 14.59
C GLY A 32 -11.67 -7.14 15.09
N THR A 33 -12.27 -6.58 16.13
CA THR A 33 -13.55 -7.02 16.72
C THR A 33 -14.80 -6.71 15.85
N GLY A 34 -14.62 -6.24 14.62
CA GLY A 34 -15.71 -5.91 13.70
C GLY A 34 -16.48 -4.61 14.05
N GLN A 35 -16.07 -3.85 15.07
CA GLN A 35 -16.72 -2.60 15.47
C GLN A 35 -16.77 -1.57 14.34
N VAL A 36 -15.67 -1.41 13.59
CA VAL A 36 -15.62 -0.52 12.41
C VAL A 36 -16.66 -0.91 11.37
N GLY A 37 -16.86 -2.22 11.14
CA GLY A 37 -17.88 -2.73 10.22
C GLY A 37 -19.32 -2.43 10.67
N GLN A 38 -19.58 -2.42 11.98
CA GLN A 38 -20.89 -2.03 12.52
C GLN A 38 -21.14 -0.53 12.38
N VAL A 39 -20.13 0.29 12.62
CA VAL A 39 -20.22 1.75 12.43
C VAL A 39 -20.44 2.08 10.95
N LEU A 40 -19.75 1.40 10.03
CA LEU A 40 -19.95 1.51 8.58
C LEU A 40 -21.42 1.30 8.17
N LYS A 41 -22.05 0.24 8.67
CA LYS A 41 -23.46 -0.07 8.37
C LYS A 41 -24.44 0.94 8.96
N THR A 42 -24.04 1.65 10.02
CA THR A 42 -24.90 2.62 10.69
C THR A 42 -24.82 4.00 10.04
N LEU A 43 -23.68 4.35 9.43
CA LEU A 43 -23.42 5.68 8.87
C LEU A 43 -23.92 5.89 7.45
N SER A 44 -24.21 4.83 6.69
CA SER A 44 -24.72 4.96 5.34
C SER A 44 -25.75 3.86 5.02
N GLU A 45 -26.95 4.25 4.59
CA GLU A 45 -27.94 3.31 4.03
C GLU A 45 -27.48 2.75 2.68
N ASP A 46 -26.64 3.48 1.95
CA ASP A 46 -26.01 3.08 0.69
C ASP A 46 -24.52 2.73 0.91
N ALA A 47 -24.22 2.11 2.05
CA ALA A 47 -22.85 1.71 2.37
C ALA A 47 -22.33 0.71 1.33
N PRO A 48 -21.08 0.86 0.86
CA PRO A 48 -20.47 -0.15 0.01
C PRO A 48 -20.43 -1.50 0.75
N PRO A 49 -20.46 -2.63 0.01
CA PRO A 49 -20.34 -3.95 0.61
C PRO A 49 -19.09 -4.03 1.48
N VAL A 50 -19.31 -4.44 2.74
CA VAL A 50 -18.24 -4.64 3.72
C VAL A 50 -17.98 -6.13 3.87
N ILE A 51 -16.74 -6.55 3.58
CA ILE A 51 -16.29 -7.93 3.73
C ILE A 51 -15.33 -7.98 4.92
N HIS A 52 -15.55 -8.89 5.85
CA HIS A 52 -14.71 -9.06 7.03
C HIS A 52 -13.98 -10.39 6.99
N PHE A 53 -12.68 -10.36 7.31
CA PHE A 53 -11.83 -11.53 7.47
C PHE A 53 -11.13 -11.47 8.81
N GLU A 54 -10.92 -12.63 9.42
CA GLU A 54 -10.18 -12.72 10.69
C GLU A 54 -8.69 -12.45 10.48
N THR A 55 -8.10 -13.04 9.43
CA THR A 55 -6.68 -12.87 9.11
C THR A 55 -6.44 -12.49 7.65
N LEU A 56 -5.26 -11.94 7.37
CA LEU A 56 -4.83 -11.65 6.00
C LEU A 56 -4.72 -12.94 5.15
N THR A 57 -4.37 -14.06 5.78
CA THR A 57 -4.29 -15.37 5.11
C THR A 57 -5.68 -15.83 4.65
N ASP A 58 -6.71 -15.70 5.49
CA ASP A 58 -8.09 -16.06 5.12
C ASP A 58 -8.61 -15.16 4.00
N CYS A 59 -8.32 -13.86 4.10
CA CYS A 59 -8.63 -12.89 3.07
C CYS A 59 -7.99 -13.29 1.73
N HIS A 60 -6.72 -13.67 1.73
CA HIS A 60 -6.02 -14.10 0.52
C HIS A 60 -6.67 -15.34 -0.08
N ALA A 61 -6.90 -16.37 0.72
CA ALA A 61 -7.50 -17.62 0.24
C ALA A 61 -8.91 -17.39 -0.36
N ALA A 62 -9.73 -16.56 0.29
CA ALA A 62 -11.08 -16.26 -0.18
C ALA A 62 -11.08 -15.44 -1.48
N LEU A 63 -10.19 -14.43 -1.58
CA LEU A 63 -10.10 -13.60 -2.78
C LEU A 63 -9.44 -14.34 -3.95
N ASP A 64 -8.46 -15.20 -3.71
CA ASP A 64 -7.85 -16.04 -4.75
C ASP A 64 -8.87 -17.03 -5.33
N ALA A 65 -9.77 -17.56 -4.47
CA ALA A 65 -10.89 -18.38 -4.93
C ALA A 65 -11.97 -17.56 -5.66
N ALA A 66 -12.06 -16.25 -5.38
CA ALA A 66 -13.03 -15.35 -6.01
C ALA A 66 -12.48 -14.67 -7.27
N GLU A 67 -11.17 -14.68 -7.53
CA GLU A 67 -10.51 -13.99 -8.66
C GLU A 67 -10.94 -14.51 -10.05
N GLU A 68 -11.62 -15.66 -10.13
CA GLU A 68 -12.38 -16.06 -11.33
C GLU A 68 -13.56 -15.11 -11.65
N ALA A 69 -13.96 -14.26 -10.70
CA ALA A 69 -14.95 -13.20 -10.83
C ALA A 69 -14.26 -11.82 -10.62
N THR A 70 -14.04 -11.11 -11.72
CA THR A 70 -13.39 -9.79 -11.78
C THR A 70 -13.95 -8.82 -10.72
N LEU A 71 -13.12 -8.41 -9.75
CA LEU A 71 -13.42 -7.28 -8.87
C LEU A 71 -13.19 -5.97 -9.63
N GLU A 72 -14.16 -5.56 -10.44
CA GLU A 72 -14.17 -4.23 -11.06
C GLU A 72 -14.54 -3.17 -10.01
N GLY A 73 -13.59 -2.31 -9.65
CA GLY A 73 -13.84 -1.13 -8.81
C GLY A 73 -12.69 -0.80 -7.85
N ALA A 74 -12.66 0.44 -7.35
CA ALA A 74 -11.71 0.85 -6.32
C ALA A 74 -12.11 0.24 -4.97
N ALA A 75 -11.42 -0.83 -4.56
CA ALA A 75 -11.57 -1.43 -3.23
C ALA A 75 -10.64 -0.73 -2.22
N VAL A 76 -11.13 -0.54 -1.00
CA VAL A 76 -10.34 -0.02 0.13
C VAL A 76 -10.24 -1.12 1.19
N ALA A 77 -9.02 -1.38 1.67
CA ALA A 77 -8.81 -2.31 2.77
C ALA A 77 -8.43 -1.60 4.07
N LEU A 78 -8.94 -2.09 5.20
CA LEU A 78 -8.50 -1.77 6.55
C LEU A 78 -7.89 -3.03 7.17
N LEU A 79 -6.59 -2.99 7.48
CA LEU A 79 -5.89 -4.02 8.24
C LEU A 79 -5.72 -3.57 9.69
N GLN A 80 -6.25 -4.34 10.64
CA GLN A 80 -6.14 -4.05 12.05
C GLN A 80 -5.13 -5.00 12.70
N LEU A 81 -3.95 -4.46 13.03
CA LEU A 81 -2.90 -5.15 13.75
C LEU A 81 -3.10 -4.94 15.26
N ASP A 82 -2.74 -5.96 16.04
CA ASP A 82 -2.69 -5.96 17.51
C ASP A 82 -4.02 -6.06 18.29
N ASP A 83 -5.17 -6.34 17.65
CA ASP A 83 -6.45 -6.58 18.37
C ASP A 83 -6.44 -7.86 19.26
N ASN A 84 -5.48 -8.75 19.05
CA ASN A 84 -5.27 -9.96 19.85
C ASN A 84 -4.13 -9.84 20.89
N GLY A 85 -3.57 -8.64 21.09
CA GLY A 85 -2.56 -8.36 22.12
C GLY A 85 -1.18 -9.00 21.91
N THR A 86 -0.92 -9.57 20.72
CA THR A 86 0.39 -10.12 20.34
C THR A 86 1.07 -9.17 19.36
N GLN A 87 2.07 -8.43 19.84
CA GLN A 87 2.86 -7.54 19.01
C GLN A 87 3.72 -8.36 18.04
N LEU A 88 3.55 -8.12 16.74
CA LEU A 88 4.39 -8.74 15.70
C LEU A 88 5.85 -8.27 15.84
N LYS A 89 6.80 -9.17 15.59
CA LYS A 89 8.20 -8.79 15.42
C LYS A 89 8.36 -7.98 14.12
N GLU A 90 9.41 -7.18 14.03
CA GLU A 90 9.65 -6.32 12.86
C GLU A 90 9.70 -7.09 11.53
N ASP A 91 10.37 -8.25 11.49
CA ASP A 91 10.43 -9.10 10.29
C ASP A 91 9.05 -9.67 9.90
N GLU A 92 8.26 -10.08 10.90
CA GLU A 92 6.91 -10.62 10.69
C GLU A 92 5.95 -9.52 10.21
N LEU A 93 6.06 -8.32 10.80
CA LEU A 93 5.35 -7.13 10.38
C LEU A 93 5.69 -6.77 8.93
N ALA A 94 6.97 -6.76 8.56
CA ALA A 94 7.39 -6.46 7.20
C ALA A 94 6.82 -7.47 6.18
N VAL A 95 6.80 -8.76 6.53
CA VAL A 95 6.19 -9.81 5.69
C VAL A 95 4.69 -9.59 5.54
N GLU A 96 3.96 -9.30 6.62
CA GLU A 96 2.52 -9.03 6.57
C GLU A 96 2.18 -7.76 5.78
N LEU A 97 2.95 -6.68 5.98
CA LEU A 97 2.80 -5.45 5.20
C LEU A 97 3.04 -5.70 3.71
N GLY A 98 4.10 -6.44 3.35
CA GLY A 98 4.42 -6.79 1.97
C GLY A 98 3.32 -7.59 1.28
N LYS A 99 2.71 -8.55 2.00
CA LYS A 99 1.52 -9.29 1.53
C LYS A 99 0.34 -8.36 1.31
N ALA A 100 0.05 -7.50 2.27
CA ALA A 100 -1.12 -6.62 2.24
C ALA A 100 -1.03 -5.56 1.12
N VAL A 101 0.11 -4.90 0.93
CA VAL A 101 0.27 -3.88 -0.13
C VAL A 101 0.17 -4.50 -1.53
N ARG A 102 0.66 -5.74 -1.71
CA ARG A 102 0.51 -6.45 -2.98
C ARG A 102 -0.94 -6.81 -3.26
N ARG A 103 -1.70 -7.15 -2.23
CA ARG A 103 -3.11 -7.50 -2.34
C ARG A 103 -4.02 -6.30 -2.59
N PHE A 104 -3.73 -5.19 -1.91
CA PHE A 104 -4.54 -3.97 -1.95
C PHE A 104 -3.72 -2.78 -2.46
N PRO A 105 -3.28 -2.82 -3.73
CA PRO A 105 -2.41 -1.76 -4.27
C PRO A 105 -3.16 -0.43 -4.41
N ALA A 106 -4.48 -0.48 -4.62
CA ALA A 106 -5.29 0.72 -4.82
C ALA A 106 -5.31 1.60 -3.58
N ARG A 107 -5.68 1.05 -2.41
CA ARG A 107 -5.69 1.77 -1.14
C ARG A 107 -5.78 0.80 0.04
N LEU A 108 -4.84 0.95 0.97
CA LEU A 108 -4.76 0.16 2.20
C LEU A 108 -4.55 1.09 3.40
N VAL A 109 -5.41 0.99 4.39
CA VAL A 109 -5.24 1.64 5.70
C VAL A 109 -4.86 0.57 6.70
N VAL A 110 -3.87 0.84 7.54
CA VAL A 110 -3.44 -0.04 8.63
C VAL A 110 -3.63 0.69 9.94
N SER A 111 -4.32 0.06 10.89
CA SER A 111 -4.37 0.49 12.28
C SER A 111 -3.51 -0.44 13.13
N ILE A 112 -2.66 0.13 13.97
CA ILE A 112 -1.81 -0.63 14.88
C ILE A 112 -1.91 -0.06 16.30
N GLU A 113 -2.15 -0.93 17.28
CA GLU A 113 -2.17 -0.58 18.70
C GLU A 113 -0.81 -0.93 19.33
N SER A 114 0.10 0.04 19.42
CA SER A 114 1.41 -0.23 19.99
C SER A 114 2.07 1.04 20.55
N GLU A 115 2.78 0.90 21.67
CA GLU A 115 3.47 1.98 22.39
C GLU A 115 4.89 2.28 21.85
N GLU A 116 5.48 1.41 21.03
CA GLU A 116 6.88 1.50 20.57
C GLU A 116 7.03 1.79 19.06
N PRO A 117 8.13 2.42 18.58
CA PRO A 117 8.23 2.86 17.20
C PRO A 117 8.46 1.70 16.22
N ALA A 118 7.41 1.32 15.49
CA ALA A 118 7.48 0.45 14.31
C ALA A 118 7.29 1.24 12.99
N ASP A 119 7.28 2.58 13.05
CA ASP A 119 6.93 3.46 11.93
C ASP A 119 7.87 3.27 10.71
N THR A 120 9.13 2.89 10.93
CA THR A 120 10.14 2.65 9.87
C THR A 120 9.73 1.55 8.91
N ALA A 121 9.13 0.46 9.41
CA ALA A 121 8.63 -0.63 8.57
C ALA A 121 7.55 -0.13 7.61
N PHE A 122 6.63 0.71 8.08
CA PHE A 122 5.60 1.34 7.27
C PHE A 122 6.20 2.28 6.20
N PHE A 123 7.18 3.10 6.58
CA PHE A 123 7.83 3.99 5.61
C PHE A 123 8.65 3.24 4.55
N ALA A 124 9.20 2.07 4.86
CA ALA A 124 9.92 1.24 3.89
C ALA A 124 9.01 0.73 2.76
N PHE A 125 7.73 0.51 3.06
CA PHE A 125 6.68 0.23 2.06
C PHE A 125 5.97 1.51 1.56
N GLY A 126 6.51 2.67 1.93
CA GLY A 126 6.03 4.05 1.67
C GLY A 126 4.56 4.27 1.97
N PHE A 127 4.13 3.78 3.12
CA PHE A 127 2.94 4.29 3.78
C PHE A 127 3.16 5.73 4.24
N ARG A 128 2.07 6.51 4.32
CA ARG A 128 2.01 7.80 5.03
C ARG A 128 1.30 7.63 6.36
N LYS A 129 1.73 8.39 7.37
CA LYS A 129 1.07 8.40 8.68
C LYS A 129 -0.18 9.28 8.64
N LEU A 130 -1.32 8.74 9.04
CA LEU A 130 -2.57 9.48 9.19
C LEU A 130 -2.69 10.04 10.61
N HIS A 131 -3.29 11.21 10.71
CA HIS A 131 -3.55 11.88 11.99
C HIS A 131 -5.08 12.03 12.14
N LEU A 132 -5.77 10.91 12.38
CA LEU A 132 -7.20 10.90 12.68
C LEU A 132 -7.40 10.83 14.20
N ALA A 133 -7.95 11.90 14.79
CA ALA A 133 -8.19 12.07 16.23
C ALA A 133 -6.98 11.85 17.17
N ASP A 134 -7.12 12.26 18.44
CA ASP A 134 -6.07 12.16 19.46
C ASP A 134 -6.15 10.82 20.23
N GLN A 135 -6.32 9.69 19.51
CA GLN A 135 -6.29 8.37 20.14
C GLN A 135 -4.84 7.92 20.31
N ARG A 136 -4.24 8.29 21.45
CA ARG A 136 -2.81 8.13 21.74
C ARG A 136 -2.24 6.72 21.55
N SER A 137 -3.06 5.68 21.66
CA SER A 137 -2.62 4.28 21.55
C SER A 137 -2.74 3.68 20.15
N VAL A 138 -3.50 4.31 19.25
CA VAL A 138 -3.76 3.80 17.90
C VAL A 138 -3.02 4.65 16.88
N ARG A 139 -2.14 4.02 16.11
CA ARG A 139 -1.48 4.68 14.97
C ARG A 139 -2.11 4.20 13.68
N LEU A 140 -2.24 5.13 12.74
CA LEU A 140 -2.83 4.87 11.43
C LEU A 140 -1.82 5.16 10.33
N PHE A 141 -1.76 4.25 9.37
CA PHE A 141 -0.92 4.36 8.19
C PHE A 141 -1.76 4.11 6.94
N GLU A 142 -1.46 4.80 5.85
CA GLU A 142 -2.14 4.63 4.57
C GLU A 142 -1.15 4.42 3.45
N TYR A 143 -1.44 3.44 2.61
CA TYR A 143 -0.73 3.14 1.37
C TYR A 143 -1.70 3.31 0.20
N CYS A 144 -1.23 3.95 -0.86
CA CYS A 144 -1.99 4.17 -2.09
C CYS A 144 -1.01 4.21 -3.25
N LEU A 145 -0.97 3.17 -4.09
CA LEU A 145 0.01 3.07 -5.17
C LEU A 145 -0.16 4.18 -6.22
N SER A 146 -1.39 4.67 -6.43
CA SER A 146 -1.63 5.76 -7.38
C SER A 146 -1.04 7.10 -6.94
N GLU A 147 -0.78 7.28 -5.64
CA GLU A 147 -0.13 8.46 -5.09
C GLU A 147 1.40 8.40 -5.18
N TYR A 148 1.97 7.24 -5.54
CA TYR A 148 3.41 7.16 -5.78
C TYR A 148 3.80 7.93 -7.04
N LYS A 149 5.01 8.50 -6.98
CA LYS A 149 5.63 9.19 -8.11
C LYS A 149 5.64 8.25 -9.32
N GLN A 150 4.83 8.58 -10.32
CA GLN A 150 4.85 7.87 -11.59
C GLN A 150 6.22 8.03 -12.22
N SER A 151 6.76 6.93 -12.75
CA SER A 151 8.00 6.98 -13.53
C SER A 151 7.78 7.97 -14.67
N PRO A 152 8.61 9.01 -14.79
CA PRO A 152 8.47 9.94 -15.89
C PRO A 152 8.76 9.21 -17.20
N ASP A 153 8.13 9.67 -18.29
CA ASP A 153 8.17 8.98 -19.59
C ASP A 153 9.59 8.73 -20.09
N TRP A 154 10.54 9.62 -19.77
CA TRP A 154 11.95 9.46 -20.16
C TRP A 154 12.68 8.29 -19.49
N LEU A 155 12.15 7.74 -18.39
CA LEU A 155 12.68 6.54 -17.71
C LEU A 155 12.01 5.24 -18.19
N ASN A 156 11.00 5.34 -19.08
CA ASN A 156 10.42 4.16 -19.72
C ASN A 156 11.41 3.56 -20.72
N SER A 157 11.61 2.24 -20.68
CA SER A 157 12.57 1.49 -21.52
C SER A 157 12.42 1.73 -23.02
N GLN A 158 11.21 2.08 -23.48
CA GLN A 158 10.98 2.50 -24.86
C GLN A 158 11.82 3.73 -25.26
N TYR A 159 12.08 4.66 -24.33
CA TYR A 159 12.80 5.92 -24.60
C TYR A 159 14.29 5.85 -24.27
N TRP A 160 14.71 5.21 -23.16
CA TRP A 160 16.12 5.20 -22.78
C TRP A 160 16.93 4.02 -23.35
N ALA A 161 16.28 2.88 -23.63
CA ALA A 161 16.95 1.75 -24.27
C ALA A 161 16.79 1.75 -25.80
N ASN A 162 15.84 2.53 -26.35
CA ASN A 162 15.49 2.60 -27.78
C ASN A 162 15.76 1.28 -28.55
N PRO A 163 15.04 0.19 -28.22
CA PRO A 163 15.39 -1.14 -28.68
C PRO A 163 15.34 -1.32 -30.21
N ALA A 164 14.63 -0.43 -30.92
CA ALA A 164 14.64 -0.38 -32.38
C ALA A 164 16.01 0.01 -32.97
N ARG A 165 16.90 0.62 -32.19
CA ARG A 165 18.27 0.99 -32.58
C ARG A 165 19.30 -0.11 -32.35
N PHE A 166 18.97 -1.20 -31.64
CA PHE A 166 19.93 -2.27 -31.35
C PHE A 166 20.29 -3.16 -32.55
N ASN A 167 19.48 -3.16 -33.62
CA ASN A 167 19.75 -3.92 -34.85
C ASN A 167 20.33 -3.07 -35.99
N ALA A 168 20.72 -1.82 -35.71
CA ALA A 168 21.41 -0.99 -36.69
C ALA A 168 22.91 -1.29 -36.60
N ASP A 169 23.39 -2.22 -37.42
CA ASP A 169 24.80 -2.63 -37.58
C ASP A 169 25.69 -1.55 -38.23
N GLU A 170 25.45 -0.27 -37.97
CA GLU A 170 26.34 0.82 -38.40
C GLU A 170 26.89 1.49 -37.16
N ASP A 171 28.10 1.08 -36.78
CA ASP A 171 28.93 1.76 -35.79
C ASP A 171 29.81 2.79 -36.52
N PRO A 172 29.42 4.07 -36.59
CA PRO A 172 30.23 5.11 -37.21
C PRO A 172 31.46 5.50 -36.36
N ASP A 173 31.56 4.99 -35.13
CA ASP A 173 32.60 5.33 -34.16
C ASP A 173 33.75 4.31 -34.13
N ILE A 174 33.96 3.54 -35.21
CA ILE A 174 35.27 2.95 -35.46
C ILE A 174 36.24 4.12 -35.64
N TYR A 175 36.92 4.48 -34.54
CA TYR A 175 38.13 5.28 -34.57
C TYR A 175 39.12 4.53 -35.45
N VAL A 176 39.19 4.93 -36.72
CA VAL A 176 40.33 4.60 -37.56
C VAL A 176 41.48 5.36 -36.93
N GLU A 177 42.31 4.67 -36.14
CA GLU A 177 43.62 5.19 -35.75
C GLU A 177 44.37 5.51 -37.04
N ASP A 178 44.40 6.79 -37.41
CA ASP A 178 45.25 7.31 -38.46
C ASP A 178 46.69 7.09 -37.99
N GLY A 179 47.35 6.10 -38.59
CA GLY A 179 48.71 5.69 -38.26
C GLY A 179 49.72 6.75 -38.65
N SER A 180 49.90 7.77 -37.81
CA SER A 180 51.14 8.54 -37.81
C SER A 180 52.20 7.75 -37.05
N GLU A 181 52.93 6.90 -37.79
CA GLU A 181 54.25 6.42 -37.41
C GLU A 181 55.17 7.65 -37.30
N ASP A 182 55.36 8.17 -36.07
CA ASP A 182 56.48 9.07 -35.78
C ASP A 182 57.76 8.23 -35.71
N ASP A 183 58.34 8.00 -36.88
CA ASP A 183 59.78 7.84 -37.05
C ASP A 183 60.42 9.19 -36.68
N GLU A 184 60.96 9.32 -35.47
CA GLU A 184 62.04 10.27 -35.23
C GLU A 184 63.30 9.53 -34.77
N GLU A 185 64.31 9.69 -35.64
CA GLU A 185 65.66 9.18 -35.61
C GLU A 185 66.53 9.78 -34.48
N ASP A 186 67.57 9.00 -34.14
CA ASP A 186 68.84 9.30 -33.46
C ASP A 186 68.94 9.37 -31.92
#